data_AF-A0A7Z9BGL0-F1
#
_entry.id   AF-A0A7Z9BGL0-F1
#
_cell.length_a   1.000
_cell.length_b   1.000
_cell.length_c   1.000
_cell.angle_alpha   90.00
_cell.angle_beta   90.00
_cell.angle_gamma   90.00
#
_symmetry.space_group_name_H-M   'P 1'
#
loop_
_entity.id
_entity.type
_entity.pdbx_description
1 polymer ?
#
loop_
_entity_poly.entity_id
_entity_poly.type
_entity_poly.pdbx_seq_one_letter_code
_entity_poly.pdbx_strand_id
1 'polypeptide(L)'
;MAGKFLTPKRRATRQRSGFQVSGSKTGSTCLIDKSYLIEPDDGNIVITANNQKLTVVELFYQNIGVLGAGIYLYPSESCQVTLELSWEEDGQKKDKQSILKLDSGYWQGLGLIEELKVPDKYKIISDTKFTCSISTSALVSVYGLLMGVLDNEYLTTHDVYQIFKEKTNIYIPEILYLDPTEDCLEFTLEEGNHRGDGQPIVCKSCNRCDRFLPINIKQEHERKTIGYSNHCIKNAPCKHNSFSRYEILSDNLNPILKDYIVRNNQDSVDEIKSYYGHQLECRVCKKFFVNTPLNPLRNSTQHREDSLRRRALEVLVAELLGKNWIYHEHRINVKTEFDVHIWEKFDKQCFKCGCELSKPNEMDLDHTLPLAYLWPLDNTATCLCPSCNSSKSDRFPIDFYTNEQLELLSQKTGISLENLQSKPINQDAVRALFERVDWFFDNFLDDSEYQKYRDDKKAADLIVKSLHNVLKSSRYEEDLVELYKKKTGRSPSTISLS
;
A
#
# COMPACT_ATOMS: atom_id res chain seq x y z
N MET A 1 -28.37 20.30 -18.84
CA MET A 1 -27.14 21.08 -19.15
C MET A 1 -26.22 21.02 -17.94
N ALA A 2 -25.21 20.15 -17.96
CA ALA A 2 -24.22 20.07 -16.88
C ALA A 2 -23.21 21.24 -17.00
N GLY A 3 -22.93 21.91 -15.88
CA GLY A 3 -22.12 23.14 -15.84
C GLY A 3 -20.68 22.96 -16.33
N LYS A 4 -20.23 23.85 -17.22
CA LYS A 4 -18.86 23.93 -17.73
C LYS A 4 -17.92 24.55 -16.68
N PHE A 5 -16.83 23.86 -16.37
CA PHE A 5 -15.76 24.32 -15.47
C PHE A 5 -14.61 24.93 -16.29
N LEU A 6 -14.06 26.07 -15.85
CA LEU A 6 -12.93 26.74 -16.49
C LEU A 6 -11.66 26.59 -15.64
N THR A 7 -10.53 26.23 -16.27
CA THR A 7 -9.25 26.00 -15.56
C THR A 7 -8.14 26.99 -16.00
N PRO A 8 -7.34 27.57 -15.08
CA PRO A 8 -6.26 28.50 -15.41
C PRO A 8 -5.01 27.83 -16.03
N LYS A 9 -4.21 28.61 -16.77
CA LYS A 9 -2.96 28.18 -17.43
C LYS A 9 -1.85 27.80 -16.42
N ARG A 10 -1.18 26.68 -16.68
CA ARG A 10 -0.01 26.18 -15.93
C ARG A 10 1.31 26.58 -16.61
N ARG A 11 2.37 26.84 -15.83
CA ARG A 11 3.77 26.95 -16.31
C ARG A 11 4.48 25.59 -16.21
N ALA A 12 5.45 25.35 -17.09
CA ALA A 12 6.18 24.09 -17.21
C ALA A 12 7.20 23.87 -16.07
N THR A 13 7.29 22.65 -15.53
CA THR A 13 8.53 22.04 -15.01
C THR A 13 8.31 20.56 -14.65
N ARG A 14 9.23 19.67 -15.10
CA ARG A 14 9.46 18.33 -14.53
C ARG A 14 10.14 18.51 -13.16
N GLN A 15 9.50 18.08 -12.08
CA GLN A 15 10.06 18.24 -10.74
C GLN A 15 10.75 16.94 -10.28
N ARG A 16 12.00 17.07 -9.83
CA ARG A 16 12.82 16.01 -9.22
C ARG A 16 12.72 16.14 -7.69
N SER A 17 12.74 15.03 -6.95
CA SER A 17 12.56 15.01 -5.48
C SER A 17 13.72 15.64 -4.68
N GLY A 18 14.75 16.18 -5.33
CA GLY A 18 15.98 16.66 -4.67
C GLY A 18 16.86 15.54 -4.09
N PHE A 19 16.27 14.46 -3.55
CA PHE A 19 16.96 13.31 -2.98
C PHE A 19 17.52 12.37 -4.04
N GLN A 20 18.84 12.22 -4.06
CA GLN A 20 19.56 11.31 -4.95
C GLN A 20 19.48 9.86 -4.43
N VAL A 21 19.64 8.90 -5.33
CA VAL A 21 19.91 7.52 -4.91
C VAL A 21 21.25 7.53 -4.18
N SER A 22 21.43 6.66 -3.18
CA SER A 22 22.71 6.58 -2.44
C SER A 22 23.90 6.38 -3.38
N GLY A 23 23.67 5.69 -4.50
CA GLY A 23 24.66 5.39 -5.52
C GLY A 23 25.45 4.12 -5.24
N SER A 24 25.36 3.55 -4.03
CA SER A 24 26.10 2.35 -3.64
C SER A 24 25.32 1.05 -3.92
N LYS A 25 23.99 1.05 -3.74
CA LYS A 25 23.12 -0.10 -4.03
C LYS A 25 22.01 0.28 -5.01
N THR A 26 21.71 -0.62 -5.95
CA THR A 26 20.69 -0.40 -7.00
C THR A 26 19.27 -0.70 -6.51
N GLY A 27 19.13 -1.42 -5.40
CA GLY A 27 17.87 -1.96 -4.91
C GLY A 27 17.45 -3.26 -5.62
N SER A 28 18.35 -3.89 -6.38
CA SER A 28 18.13 -5.17 -7.07
C SER A 28 19.06 -6.27 -6.58
N THR A 29 19.55 -6.16 -5.35
CA THR A 29 20.40 -7.16 -4.69
C THR A 29 19.76 -7.62 -3.37
N CYS A 30 20.12 -8.79 -2.89
CA CYS A 30 19.70 -9.29 -1.59
C CYS A 30 20.80 -10.09 -0.88
N LEU A 31 20.59 -10.25 0.42
CA LEU A 31 21.25 -11.22 1.27
C LEU A 31 20.23 -12.30 1.67
N ILE A 32 20.73 -13.49 1.95
CA ILE A 32 19.93 -14.55 2.58
C ILE A 32 20.62 -14.88 3.89
N ASP A 33 19.90 -14.64 4.97
CA ASP A 33 20.42 -14.76 6.32
C ASP A 33 19.77 -15.92 7.08
N LYS A 34 20.46 -16.37 8.12
CA LYS A 34 19.98 -17.41 9.02
C LYS A 34 19.13 -16.79 10.12
N SER A 35 18.14 -17.54 10.58
CA SER A 35 17.36 -17.20 11.76
C SER A 35 17.56 -18.26 12.84
N TYR A 36 17.12 -17.95 14.06
CA TYR A 36 17.20 -18.86 15.20
C TYR A 36 15.87 -19.60 15.36
N LEU A 37 15.90 -20.93 15.36
CA LEU A 37 14.72 -21.75 15.65
C LEU A 37 14.60 -21.95 17.15
N ILE A 38 13.48 -21.52 17.73
CA ILE A 38 13.22 -21.60 19.16
C ILE A 38 12.01 -22.50 19.39
N GLU A 39 12.18 -23.45 20.30
CA GLU A 39 11.13 -24.30 20.84
C GLU A 39 10.59 -23.70 22.14
N PRO A 40 9.26 -23.62 22.30
CA PRO A 40 8.67 -23.09 23.52
C PRO A 40 8.93 -24.00 24.72
N ASP A 41 9.10 -23.38 25.88
CA ASP A 41 9.12 -24.04 27.20
C ASP A 41 7.75 -23.84 27.85
N ASP A 42 7.06 -24.93 28.17
CA ASP A 42 5.69 -24.92 28.70
C ASP A 42 4.71 -23.97 27.96
N GLY A 43 4.86 -23.88 26.63
CA GLY A 43 4.01 -23.06 25.77
C GLY A 43 4.40 -21.59 25.67
N ASN A 44 5.60 -21.22 26.14
CA ASN A 44 6.09 -19.85 26.11
C ASN A 44 7.52 -19.75 25.58
N ILE A 45 7.83 -18.63 24.94
CA ILE A 45 9.18 -18.21 24.56
C ILE A 45 9.35 -16.78 25.06
N VAL A 46 10.44 -16.49 25.76
CA VAL A 46 10.74 -15.13 26.24
C VAL A 46 12.14 -14.75 25.79
N ILE A 47 12.20 -13.73 24.94
CA ILE A 47 13.42 -13.22 24.33
C ILE A 47 13.69 -11.82 24.87
N THR A 48 14.91 -11.58 25.31
CA THR A 48 15.31 -10.29 25.89
C THR A 48 16.59 -9.78 25.23
N ALA A 49 16.68 -8.48 24.98
CA ALA A 49 17.94 -7.79 24.71
C ALA A 49 18.04 -6.51 25.53
N ASN A 50 19.27 -6.12 25.86
CA ASN A 50 19.56 -4.96 26.69
C ASN A 50 20.59 -4.06 25.99
N ASN A 51 20.48 -2.75 26.23
CA ASN A 51 21.48 -1.76 25.87
C ASN A 51 21.65 -0.78 27.03
N GLN A 52 22.89 -0.57 27.45
CA GLN A 52 23.19 0.18 28.67
C GLN A 52 22.92 1.67 28.54
N LYS A 53 23.12 2.25 27.36
CA LYS A 53 23.05 3.70 27.20
C LYS A 53 22.78 4.09 25.76
N LEU A 54 21.77 4.94 25.57
CA LEU A 54 21.40 5.49 24.27
C LEU A 54 21.37 7.01 24.32
N THR A 55 21.84 7.65 23.25
CA THR A 55 21.78 9.11 23.09
C THR A 55 20.65 9.42 22.12
N VAL A 56 19.51 9.83 22.67
CA VAL A 56 18.33 10.24 21.92
C VAL A 56 18.58 11.63 21.33
N VAL A 57 18.45 11.77 20.01
CA VAL A 57 18.62 13.05 19.31
C VAL A 57 17.27 13.72 19.06
N GLU A 58 17.28 15.05 18.97
CA GLU A 58 16.11 15.82 18.56
C GLU A 58 15.77 15.57 17.08
N LEU A 59 14.49 15.37 16.85
CA LEU A 59 13.87 15.17 15.55
C LEU A 59 12.84 16.27 15.31
N PHE A 60 12.64 16.57 14.02
CA PHE A 60 11.57 17.40 13.49
C PHE A 60 11.58 18.87 13.94
N TYR A 61 12.64 19.36 14.59
CA TYR A 61 12.67 20.66 15.26
C TYR A 61 11.56 20.85 16.31
N GLN A 62 11.17 19.75 16.97
CA GLN A 62 10.07 19.78 17.95
C GLN A 62 10.49 19.38 19.37
N ASN A 63 11.80 19.36 19.70
CA ASN A 63 12.31 18.85 20.99
C ASN A 63 11.78 17.44 21.32
N ILE A 64 11.61 16.60 20.29
CA ILE A 64 11.14 15.22 20.41
C ILE A 64 12.23 14.32 19.86
N GLY A 65 12.52 13.23 20.55
CA GLY A 65 13.31 12.12 20.04
C GLY A 65 12.50 10.84 20.02
N VAL A 66 12.98 9.81 19.33
CA VAL A 66 12.27 8.54 19.25
C VAL A 66 13.21 7.40 19.65
N LEU A 67 12.79 6.65 20.65
CA LEU A 67 13.36 5.36 21.05
C LEU A 67 12.53 4.26 20.40
N GLY A 68 13.13 3.14 20.02
CA GLY A 68 12.36 1.97 19.68
C GLY A 68 13.15 0.68 19.65
N ALA A 69 12.40 -0.40 19.50
CA ALA A 69 12.92 -1.74 19.35
C ALA A 69 11.99 -2.58 18.49
N GLY A 70 12.49 -3.68 17.96
CA GLY A 70 11.67 -4.65 17.27
C GLY A 70 12.41 -5.90 16.86
N ILE A 71 11.68 -6.81 16.24
CA ILE A 71 12.12 -8.18 15.95
C ILE A 71 11.32 -8.72 14.76
N TYR A 72 11.92 -9.66 14.03
CA TYR A 72 11.25 -10.39 12.95
C TYR A 72 10.96 -11.82 13.39
N LEU A 73 9.69 -12.25 13.26
CA LEU A 73 9.24 -13.58 13.65
C LEU A 73 8.60 -14.32 12.47
N TYR A 74 8.86 -15.63 12.40
CA TYR A 74 8.14 -16.58 11.55
C TYR A 74 7.62 -17.69 12.46
N PRO A 75 6.34 -17.64 12.88
CA PRO A 75 5.79 -18.67 13.72
C PRO A 75 5.20 -19.81 12.87
N SER A 76 5.34 -21.05 13.35
CA SER A 76 4.79 -22.23 12.67
C SER A 76 3.27 -22.35 12.83
N GLU A 77 2.72 -21.77 13.89
CA GLU A 77 1.29 -21.64 14.15
C GLU A 77 0.94 -20.19 14.52
N SER A 78 -0.33 -19.82 14.44
CA SER A 78 -0.75 -18.47 14.85
C SER A 78 -0.60 -18.33 16.36
N CYS A 79 0.02 -17.24 16.81
CA CYS A 79 0.36 -17.06 18.22
C CYS A 79 0.09 -15.63 18.68
N GLN A 80 0.08 -15.45 20.00
CA GLN A 80 0.01 -14.14 20.63
C GLN A 80 1.42 -13.72 21.07
N VAL A 81 1.75 -12.46 20.82
CA VAL A 81 3.04 -11.87 21.20
C VAL A 81 2.81 -10.63 22.04
N THR A 82 3.49 -10.57 23.18
CA THR A 82 3.60 -9.39 24.02
C THR A 82 4.99 -8.80 23.85
N LEU A 83 5.04 -7.52 23.48
CA LEU A 83 6.26 -6.75 23.39
C LEU A 83 6.32 -5.79 24.56
N GLU A 84 7.50 -5.66 25.16
CA GLU A 84 7.80 -4.69 26.21
C GLU A 84 9.09 -3.97 25.87
N LEU A 85 9.08 -2.64 25.97
CA LEU A 85 10.26 -1.79 25.88
C LEU A 85 10.33 -0.96 27.15
N SER A 86 11.40 -1.12 27.93
CA SER A 86 11.65 -0.35 29.15
C SER A 86 12.98 0.39 29.08
N TRP A 87 13.07 1.51 29.79
CA TRP A 87 14.26 2.37 29.86
C TRP A 87 14.26 3.18 31.16
N GLU A 88 15.42 3.70 31.54
CA GLU A 88 15.55 4.68 32.62
C GLU A 88 15.76 6.09 32.06
N GLU A 89 14.99 7.03 32.59
CA GLU A 89 15.03 8.45 32.22
C GLU A 89 14.90 9.31 33.48
N ASP A 90 15.86 10.20 33.73
CA ASP A 90 15.89 11.11 34.88
C ASP A 90 15.74 10.37 36.25
N GLY A 91 16.35 9.18 36.36
CA GLY A 91 16.27 8.32 37.55
C GLY A 91 14.93 7.60 37.73
N GLN A 92 14.05 7.63 36.73
CA GLN A 92 12.77 6.94 36.73
C GLN A 92 12.73 5.86 35.66
N LYS A 93 12.35 4.65 36.05
CA LYS A 93 12.08 3.56 35.11
C LYS A 93 10.74 3.81 34.41
N LYS A 94 10.75 3.68 33.10
CA LYS A 94 9.59 3.79 32.21
C LYS A 94 9.49 2.54 31.35
N ASP A 95 8.29 2.26 30.87
CA ASP A 95 8.02 1.15 29.99
C ASP A 95 6.87 1.43 29.04
N LYS A 96 6.81 0.62 27.99
CA LYS A 96 5.73 0.57 27.02
C LYS A 96 5.50 -0.89 26.63
N GLN A 97 4.23 -1.28 26.56
CA GLN A 97 3.85 -2.62 26.12
C GLN A 97 2.84 -2.59 24.96
N SER A 98 2.84 -3.66 24.17
CA SER A 98 1.79 -3.95 23.20
C SER A 98 1.57 -5.45 23.06
N ILE A 99 0.32 -5.83 22.82
CA ILE A 99 -0.08 -7.21 22.55
C ILE A 99 -0.53 -7.30 21.10
N LEU A 100 0.00 -8.29 20.37
CA LEU A 100 -0.24 -8.50 18.95
C LEU A 100 -0.62 -9.96 18.71
N LYS A 101 -1.38 -10.20 17.65
CA LYS A 101 -1.63 -11.55 17.11
C LYS A 101 -0.83 -11.71 15.83
N LEU A 102 -0.16 -12.85 15.70
CA LEU A 102 0.60 -13.22 14.51
C LEU A 102 -0.07 -14.37 13.79
N ASP A 103 -0.12 -14.27 12.47
CA ASP A 103 -0.46 -15.39 11.61
C ASP A 103 0.78 -16.31 11.45
N SER A 104 0.57 -17.55 11.04
CA SER A 104 1.67 -18.49 10.75
C SER A 104 2.17 -18.44 9.32
N GLY A 105 3.39 -18.97 9.12
CA GLY A 105 3.88 -19.36 7.80
C GLY A 105 4.57 -18.26 6.99
N TYR A 106 4.78 -17.07 7.56
CA TYR A 106 5.51 -15.98 6.92
C TYR A 106 6.21 -15.06 7.92
N TRP A 107 7.21 -14.31 7.44
CA TRP A 107 7.94 -13.35 8.23
C TRP A 107 7.10 -12.12 8.53
N GLN A 108 7.12 -11.68 9.79
CA GLN A 108 6.43 -10.49 10.28
C GLN A 108 7.41 -9.65 11.10
N GLY A 109 7.53 -8.37 10.75
CA GLY A 109 8.26 -7.38 11.53
C GLY A 109 7.35 -6.77 12.60
N LEU A 110 7.85 -6.70 13.82
CA LEU A 110 7.11 -6.23 15.00
C LEU A 110 8.00 -5.31 15.82
N GLY A 111 7.41 -4.46 16.64
CA GLY A 111 8.18 -3.64 17.55
C GLY A 111 7.37 -2.56 18.24
N LEU A 112 8.10 -1.73 18.98
CA LEU A 112 7.59 -0.60 19.74
C LEU A 112 8.46 0.62 19.44
N ILE A 113 7.82 1.79 19.46
CA ILE A 113 8.52 3.07 19.50
C ILE A 113 7.91 3.94 20.59
N GLU A 114 8.70 4.80 21.19
CA GLU A 114 8.26 5.82 22.13
C GLU A 114 8.85 7.19 21.79
N GLU A 115 8.02 8.23 21.89
CA GLU A 115 8.42 9.62 21.71
C GLU A 115 8.90 10.17 23.06
N LEU A 116 10.13 10.66 23.10
CA LEU A 116 10.77 11.20 24.30
C LEU A 116 10.95 12.71 24.15
N LYS A 117 10.84 13.45 25.26
CA LYS A 117 11.13 14.89 25.27
C LYS A 117 12.64 15.11 25.30
N VAL A 118 13.14 15.93 24.38
CA VAL A 118 14.56 16.21 24.17
C VAL A 118 14.77 17.73 24.19
N PRO A 119 14.87 18.36 25.38
CA PRO A 119 14.92 19.81 25.51
C PRO A 119 16.25 20.43 25.02
N ASP A 120 17.35 19.68 25.05
CA ASP A 120 18.71 20.18 24.80
C ASP A 120 19.35 19.58 23.53
N LYS A 121 18.57 19.44 22.44
CA LYS A 121 18.93 18.77 21.18
C LYS A 121 19.29 17.28 21.28
N TYR A 122 19.70 16.81 22.45
CA TYR A 122 19.91 15.41 22.77
C TYR A 122 19.53 15.13 24.21
N LYS A 123 19.26 13.86 24.51
CA LYS A 123 19.01 13.34 25.85
C LYS A 123 19.64 11.96 25.99
N ILE A 124 20.20 11.68 27.16
CA ILE A 124 20.74 10.36 27.48
C ILE A 124 19.69 9.57 28.25
N ILE A 125 19.47 8.33 27.84
CA ILE A 125 18.70 7.33 28.59
C ILE A 125 19.60 6.12 28.86
N SER A 126 19.29 5.36 29.91
CA SER A 126 20.03 4.15 30.27
C SER A 126 19.12 2.94 30.42
N ASP A 127 19.74 1.78 30.66
CA ASP A 127 19.07 0.54 31.07
C ASP A 127 17.90 0.17 30.15
N THR A 128 18.11 0.34 28.85
CA THR A 128 17.09 0.06 27.86
C THR A 128 17.00 -1.46 27.67
N LYS A 129 15.81 -2.02 27.86
CA LYS A 129 15.51 -3.45 27.70
C LYS A 129 14.33 -3.62 26.76
N PHE A 130 14.48 -4.53 25.80
CA PHE A 130 13.38 -5.01 24.97
C PHE A 130 13.12 -6.48 25.29
N THR A 131 11.85 -6.81 25.58
CA THR A 131 11.39 -8.17 25.83
C THR A 131 10.26 -8.53 24.88
N CYS A 132 10.36 -9.71 24.27
CA CYS A 132 9.37 -10.30 23.38
C CYS A 132 8.94 -11.64 23.96
N SER A 133 7.72 -11.70 24.49
CA SER A 133 7.10 -12.92 25.03
C SER A 133 6.09 -13.48 24.03
N ILE A 134 6.22 -14.75 23.68
CA ILE A 134 5.42 -15.43 22.67
C ILE A 134 4.71 -16.61 23.33
N SER A 135 3.37 -16.62 23.30
CA SER A 135 2.58 -17.76 23.78
C SER A 135 2.21 -18.66 22.61
N THR A 136 2.85 -19.83 22.54
CA THR A 136 2.71 -20.80 21.45
C THR A 136 3.19 -22.19 21.87
N SER A 137 2.59 -23.22 21.29
CA SER A 137 3.04 -24.61 21.42
C SER A 137 3.99 -25.05 20.30
N ALA A 138 4.17 -24.23 19.26
CA ALA A 138 4.95 -24.56 18.09
C ALA A 138 6.28 -23.79 18.01
N LEU A 139 7.17 -24.29 17.15
CA LEU A 139 8.46 -23.67 16.87
C LEU A 139 8.30 -22.29 16.24
N VAL A 140 9.16 -21.35 16.63
CA VAL A 140 9.21 -20.00 16.06
C VAL A 140 10.62 -19.72 15.55
N SER A 141 10.75 -19.26 14.31
CA SER A 141 12.00 -18.72 13.81
C SER A 141 12.10 -17.23 14.11
N VAL A 142 13.25 -16.80 14.60
CA VAL A 142 13.49 -15.44 15.10
C VAL A 142 14.70 -14.81 14.43
N TYR A 143 14.55 -13.56 14.02
CA TYR A 143 15.57 -12.84 13.29
C TYR A 143 15.61 -11.36 13.68
N GLY A 144 16.82 -10.78 13.65
CA GLY A 144 17.04 -9.33 13.68
C GLY A 144 16.36 -8.62 14.85
N LEU A 145 16.80 -8.88 16.08
CA LEU A 145 16.39 -8.06 17.22
C LEU A 145 17.13 -6.73 17.15
N LEU A 146 16.37 -5.66 16.95
CA LEU A 146 16.86 -4.30 16.79
C LEU A 146 16.41 -3.45 17.98
N MET A 147 17.28 -2.59 18.50
CA MET A 147 16.90 -1.58 19.48
C MET A 147 17.84 -0.39 19.40
N GLY A 148 17.27 0.80 19.38
CA GLY A 148 18.03 2.03 19.24
C GLY A 148 17.16 3.26 19.19
N VAL A 149 17.80 4.36 18.83
CA VAL A 149 17.13 5.65 18.65
C VAL A 149 16.97 5.92 17.16
N LEU A 150 15.89 6.61 16.79
CA LEU A 150 15.76 7.11 15.43
C LEU A 150 16.74 8.27 15.26
N ASP A 151 17.82 8.02 14.53
CA ASP A 151 18.78 9.04 14.13
C ASP A 151 18.92 9.00 12.60
N ASN A 152 18.37 10.02 11.95
CA ASN A 152 18.52 10.19 10.52
C ASN A 152 18.65 11.67 10.21
N GLU A 153 19.70 12.04 9.48
CA GLU A 153 20.04 13.43 9.15
C GLU A 153 18.86 14.23 8.60
N TYR A 154 18.03 13.63 7.75
CA TYR A 154 16.86 14.33 7.21
C TYR A 154 15.82 14.63 8.29
N LEU A 155 15.58 13.68 9.19
CA LEU A 155 14.57 13.81 10.25
C LEU A 155 15.04 14.76 11.37
N THR A 156 16.34 14.89 11.59
CA THR A 156 16.92 15.87 12.54
C THR A 156 16.95 17.29 11.97
N THR A 157 16.83 17.44 10.64
CA THR A 157 16.95 18.73 9.94
C THR A 157 15.68 19.21 9.24
N HIS A 158 14.57 18.49 9.35
CA HIS A 158 13.30 18.86 8.70
C HIS A 158 12.09 18.59 9.60
N ASP A 159 11.18 19.56 9.68
CA ASP A 159 9.89 19.36 10.35
C ASP A 159 8.94 18.53 9.48
N VAL A 160 9.00 17.21 9.68
CA VAL A 160 8.11 16.22 9.05
C VAL A 160 7.30 15.44 10.10
N TYR A 161 7.06 16.03 11.28
CA TYR A 161 6.42 15.35 12.40
C TYR A 161 5.03 14.81 12.07
N GLN A 162 4.20 15.59 11.37
CA GLN A 162 2.85 15.14 10.98
C GLN A 162 2.90 13.90 10.09
N ILE A 163 3.83 13.89 9.13
CA ILE A 163 4.05 12.75 8.25
C ILE A 163 4.59 11.58 9.06
N PHE A 164 5.48 11.81 10.01
CA PHE A 164 5.90 10.78 10.95
C PHE A 164 4.70 10.19 11.70
N LYS A 165 3.75 10.97 12.23
CA LYS A 165 2.57 10.40 12.91
C LYS A 165 1.66 9.56 11.99
N GLU A 166 1.62 9.85 10.70
CA GLU A 166 0.78 9.11 9.74
C GLU A 166 1.22 7.64 9.59
N LYS A 167 0.43 6.74 10.19
CA LYS A 167 0.57 5.27 10.03
C LYS A 167 1.96 4.75 10.43
N THR A 168 2.69 5.33 11.36
CA THR A 168 4.07 4.85 11.64
C THR A 168 4.16 3.41 12.12
N ASN A 169 3.14 2.90 12.82
CA ASN A 169 3.12 1.52 13.31
C ASN A 169 3.33 0.45 12.21
N ILE A 170 2.94 0.72 10.95
CA ILE A 170 3.10 -0.26 9.85
C ILE A 170 4.53 -0.31 9.28
N TYR A 171 5.43 0.54 9.77
CA TYR A 171 6.82 0.65 9.35
C TYR A 171 7.80 0.22 10.46
N ILE A 172 7.28 -0.34 11.55
CA ILE A 172 8.12 -0.82 12.65
C ILE A 172 8.53 -2.27 12.33
N PRO A 173 9.83 -2.64 12.48
CA PRO A 173 10.91 -1.84 13.07
C PRO A 173 11.71 -0.96 12.07
N GLU A 174 11.43 -1.03 10.77
CA GLU A 174 12.26 -0.38 9.74
C GLU A 174 12.39 1.15 9.89
N ILE A 175 11.43 1.77 10.57
CA ILE A 175 11.37 3.21 10.86
C ILE A 175 12.59 3.70 11.64
N LEU A 176 13.25 2.83 12.41
CA LEU A 176 14.41 3.17 13.24
C LEU A 176 15.71 3.37 12.45
N TYR A 177 15.69 3.13 11.14
CA TYR A 177 16.89 3.21 10.30
C TYR A 177 18.05 2.27 10.67
N LEU A 178 17.78 1.23 11.46
CA LEU A 178 18.69 0.12 11.73
C LEU A 178 18.63 -0.93 10.61
N ASP A 179 19.77 -1.55 10.30
CA ASP A 179 19.93 -2.68 9.39
C ASP A 179 19.94 -4.00 10.18
N PRO A 180 18.94 -4.89 10.05
CA PRO A 180 18.90 -6.16 10.78
C PRO A 180 20.04 -7.13 10.44
N THR A 181 20.80 -6.88 9.37
CA THR A 181 21.98 -7.69 9.00
C THR A 181 23.27 -7.20 9.67
N GLU A 182 23.30 -5.96 10.18
CA GLU A 182 24.51 -5.34 10.75
C GLU A 182 24.30 -4.84 12.20
N ASP A 183 23.13 -4.29 12.51
CA ASP A 183 22.78 -3.63 13.78
C ASP A 183 22.03 -4.54 14.77
N CYS A 184 21.96 -5.84 14.51
CA CYS A 184 21.25 -6.76 15.39
C CYS A 184 21.94 -6.87 16.77
N LEU A 185 21.14 -6.81 17.82
CA LEU A 185 21.62 -7.07 19.18
C LEU A 185 21.65 -8.56 19.46
N GLU A 186 22.64 -8.97 20.26
CA GLU A 186 22.60 -10.26 20.93
C GLU A 186 21.40 -10.30 21.89
N PHE A 187 20.73 -11.45 21.94
CA PHE A 187 19.57 -11.67 22.79
C PHE A 187 19.79 -12.88 23.69
N THR A 188 19.08 -12.88 24.81
CA THR A 188 19.01 -13.98 25.77
C THR A 188 17.63 -14.62 25.70
N LEU A 189 17.59 -15.95 25.82
CA LEU A 189 16.36 -16.71 26.03
C LEU A 189 16.14 -16.86 27.54
N GLU A 190 15.10 -16.21 28.05
CA GLU A 190 14.64 -16.39 29.43
C GLU A 190 13.72 -17.62 29.53
N GLU A 191 12.92 -17.89 28.48
CA GLU A 191 12.11 -19.11 28.32
C GLU A 191 12.21 -19.62 26.87
N GLY A 192 12.15 -20.94 26.71
CA GLY A 192 12.33 -21.62 25.43
C GLY A 192 13.76 -22.10 25.17
N ASN A 193 13.92 -22.96 24.17
CA ASN A 193 15.17 -23.63 23.85
C ASN A 193 15.58 -23.41 22.39
N HIS A 194 16.82 -22.99 22.17
CA HIS A 194 17.36 -22.88 20.82
C HIS A 194 17.62 -24.27 20.22
N ARG A 195 17.04 -24.53 19.05
CA ARG A 195 17.11 -25.83 18.34
C ARG A 195 18.00 -25.82 17.10
N GLY A 196 18.58 -24.68 16.74
CA GLY A 196 19.45 -24.50 15.57
C GLY A 196 18.90 -23.48 14.56
N ASP A 197 19.31 -23.61 13.31
CA ASP A 197 18.90 -22.71 12.23
C ASP A 197 17.39 -22.84 11.94
N GLY A 198 16.69 -21.70 11.90
CA GLY A 198 15.28 -21.58 11.56
C GLY A 198 15.02 -21.41 10.07
N GLN A 199 13.85 -20.86 9.73
CA GLN A 199 13.53 -20.51 8.35
C GLN A 199 14.55 -19.51 7.79
N PRO A 200 15.04 -19.65 6.55
CA PRO A 200 15.84 -18.61 5.93
C PRO A 200 15.04 -17.31 5.76
N ILE A 201 15.72 -16.17 5.86
CA ILE A 201 15.12 -14.85 5.60
C ILE A 201 15.86 -14.16 4.46
N VAL A 202 15.10 -13.55 3.56
CA VAL A 202 15.66 -12.78 2.43
C VAL A 202 15.60 -11.30 2.78
N CYS A 203 16.76 -10.65 2.80
CA CYS A 203 16.90 -9.23 3.09
C CYS A 203 17.30 -8.50 1.80
N LYS A 204 16.39 -7.69 1.26
CA LYS A 204 16.58 -6.96 0.00
C LYS A 204 17.22 -5.59 0.26
N SER A 205 18.14 -5.16 -0.61
CA SER A 205 18.77 -3.84 -0.53
C SER A 205 17.82 -2.69 -0.91
N CYS A 206 18.00 -1.57 -0.24
CA CYS A 206 17.32 -0.31 -0.51
C CYS A 206 18.25 0.61 -1.31
N ASN A 207 17.80 1.16 -2.44
CA ASN A 207 18.62 2.08 -3.24
C ASN A 207 18.74 3.51 -2.68
N ARG A 208 18.24 3.76 -1.46
CA ARG A 208 18.25 5.08 -0.81
C ARG A 208 19.04 5.11 0.47
N CYS A 209 18.77 4.17 1.37
CA CYS A 209 19.44 4.09 2.66
C CYS A 209 20.43 2.92 2.75
N ASP A 210 20.61 2.18 1.65
CA ASP A 210 21.51 1.04 1.53
C ASP A 210 21.24 -0.15 2.47
N ARG A 211 20.28 -0.04 3.38
CA ARG A 211 19.94 -1.14 4.29
C ARG A 211 19.42 -2.38 3.55
N PHE A 212 19.76 -3.55 4.08
CA PHE A 212 19.13 -4.81 3.75
C PHE A 212 17.93 -5.05 4.67
N LEU A 213 16.72 -5.07 4.11
CA LEU A 213 15.49 -5.23 4.89
C LEU A 213 14.71 -6.47 4.48
N PRO A 214 14.09 -7.19 5.43
CA PRO A 214 13.37 -8.42 5.14
C PRO A 214 12.23 -8.26 4.12
N ILE A 215 12.04 -9.32 3.32
CA ILE A 215 10.91 -9.48 2.40
C ILE A 215 10.36 -10.91 2.47
N ASN A 216 9.05 -11.04 2.23
CA ASN A 216 8.41 -12.34 1.97
C ASN A 216 8.51 -12.64 0.47
N ILE A 217 9.03 -13.83 0.12
CA ILE A 217 9.25 -14.22 -1.29
C ILE A 217 8.28 -15.29 -1.80
N LYS A 218 7.64 -16.05 -0.90
CA LYS A 218 6.62 -17.05 -1.27
C LYS A 218 5.41 -16.33 -1.87
N GLN A 219 4.95 -16.78 -3.03
CA GLN A 219 3.92 -16.08 -3.82
C GLN A 219 2.63 -15.78 -3.03
N GLU A 220 2.20 -16.72 -2.18
CA GLU A 220 1.03 -16.62 -1.32
C GLU A 220 1.18 -15.59 -0.18
N HIS A 221 2.41 -15.23 0.19
CA HIS A 221 2.73 -14.34 1.30
C HIS A 221 3.48 -13.06 0.87
N GLU A 222 3.92 -12.95 -0.38
CA GLU A 222 4.67 -11.79 -0.89
C GLU A 222 3.87 -10.46 -0.77
N ARG A 223 2.54 -10.55 -0.70
CA ARG A 223 1.64 -9.41 -0.46
C ARG A 223 1.60 -8.97 1.01
N LYS A 224 2.11 -9.78 1.94
CA LYS A 224 2.31 -9.43 3.36
C LYS A 224 3.65 -8.70 3.49
N THR A 225 3.64 -7.43 3.08
CA THR A 225 4.85 -6.62 2.93
C THR A 225 5.51 -6.29 4.27
N ILE A 226 6.84 -6.44 4.34
CA ILE A 226 7.67 -6.02 5.48
C ILE A 226 8.40 -4.72 5.11
N GLY A 227 9.66 -4.80 4.63
CA GLY A 227 10.48 -3.61 4.31
C GLY A 227 10.10 -2.90 3.01
N TYR A 228 9.43 -3.58 2.07
CA TYR A 228 9.17 -3.07 0.72
C TYR A 228 7.72 -3.25 0.29
N SER A 229 7.16 -2.26 -0.40
CA SER A 229 5.89 -2.43 -1.11
C SER A 229 6.09 -3.22 -2.39
N ASN A 230 5.06 -3.93 -2.86
CA ASN A 230 5.14 -4.61 -4.14
C ASN A 230 5.06 -3.63 -5.34
N HIS A 231 5.56 -4.06 -6.49
CA HIS A 231 5.62 -3.28 -7.73
C HIS A 231 4.42 -3.52 -8.65
N CYS A 232 4.24 -4.74 -9.15
CA CYS A 232 3.20 -5.12 -10.10
C CYS A 232 2.05 -5.86 -9.39
N ILE A 233 1.25 -5.17 -8.58
CA ILE A 233 0.07 -5.80 -7.95
C ILE A 233 -1.00 -6.14 -8.99
N LYS A 234 -1.36 -5.17 -9.85
CA LYS A 234 -2.43 -5.35 -10.86
C LYS A 234 -1.98 -6.10 -12.11
N ASN A 235 -0.71 -5.94 -12.46
CA ASN A 235 -0.11 -6.51 -13.68
C ASN A 235 0.83 -7.67 -13.34
N ALA A 236 0.54 -8.41 -12.27
CA ALA A 236 1.32 -9.58 -11.90
C ALA A 236 1.20 -10.67 -13.00
N PRO A 237 2.26 -11.45 -13.29
CA PRO A 237 3.59 -11.42 -12.67
C PRO A 237 4.43 -10.20 -13.10
N CYS A 238 5.32 -9.76 -12.22
CA CYS A 238 6.21 -8.62 -12.48
C CYS A 238 7.27 -8.98 -13.52
N LYS A 239 7.16 -8.38 -14.71
CA LYS A 239 8.11 -8.55 -15.82
C LYS A 239 9.31 -7.59 -15.78
N HIS A 240 9.42 -6.75 -14.75
CA HIS A 240 10.47 -5.74 -14.67
C HIS A 240 11.65 -6.27 -13.86
N ASN A 241 12.75 -6.60 -14.55
CA ASN A 241 13.89 -7.31 -13.95
C ASN A 241 14.41 -6.67 -12.66
N SER A 242 14.64 -5.36 -12.63
CA SER A 242 15.17 -4.68 -11.43
C SER A 242 14.25 -4.75 -10.21
N PHE A 243 12.96 -5.02 -10.40
CA PHE A 243 11.97 -5.12 -9.33
C PHE A 243 11.67 -6.56 -8.95
N SER A 244 11.87 -7.54 -9.83
CA SER A 244 11.46 -8.93 -9.60
C SER A 244 12.60 -9.93 -9.53
N ARG A 245 13.84 -9.52 -9.83
CA ARG A 245 15.04 -10.34 -9.73
C ARG A 245 16.05 -9.66 -8.82
N TYR A 246 16.52 -10.40 -7.81
CA TYR A 246 17.50 -9.91 -6.86
C TYR A 246 18.75 -10.77 -6.94
N GLU A 247 19.87 -10.16 -7.29
CA GLU A 247 21.19 -10.81 -7.25
C GLU A 247 21.57 -11.07 -5.80
N ILE A 248 21.95 -12.31 -5.49
CA ILE A 248 22.35 -12.70 -4.14
C ILE A 248 23.82 -12.32 -3.93
N LEU A 249 24.09 -11.46 -2.96
CA LEU A 249 25.46 -11.12 -2.61
C LEU A 249 26.06 -12.27 -1.77
N SER A 250 26.99 -12.99 -2.40
CA SER A 250 27.33 -14.37 -2.05
C SER A 250 28.62 -14.49 -1.25
N ASP A 251 28.61 -14.12 0.02
CA ASP A 251 29.78 -14.38 0.87
C ASP A 251 29.65 -15.61 1.78
N ASN A 252 28.45 -16.18 1.99
CA ASN A 252 28.27 -17.37 2.87
C ASN A 252 27.04 -18.26 2.56
N LEU A 253 26.77 -18.62 1.29
CA LEU A 253 25.68 -19.56 0.97
C LEU A 253 26.01 -21.00 1.39
N ASN A 254 25.63 -21.37 2.61
CA ASN A 254 25.61 -22.77 3.08
C ASN A 254 24.66 -23.62 2.20
N PRO A 255 24.95 -24.92 1.97
CA PRO A 255 24.06 -25.87 1.28
C PRO A 255 22.55 -25.77 1.59
N ILE A 256 22.16 -25.51 2.84
CA ILE A 256 20.73 -25.35 3.24
C ILE A 256 20.11 -24.13 2.54
N LEU A 257 20.85 -23.03 2.44
CA LEU A 257 20.40 -21.80 1.77
C LEU A 257 20.31 -22.02 0.26
N LYS A 258 21.21 -22.84 -0.32
CA LYS A 258 21.15 -23.23 -1.74
C LYS A 258 19.90 -24.04 -2.05
N ASP A 259 19.54 -25.02 -1.21
CA ASP A 259 18.31 -25.79 -1.39
C ASP A 259 17.05 -24.92 -1.26
N TYR A 260 17.05 -23.96 -0.31
CA TYR A 260 15.98 -22.97 -0.22
C TYR A 260 15.84 -22.16 -1.51
N ILE A 261 16.95 -21.71 -2.12
CA ILE A 261 16.93 -20.97 -3.38
C ILE A 261 16.37 -21.85 -4.50
N VAL A 262 16.83 -23.10 -4.65
CA VAL A 262 16.37 -24.02 -5.71
C VAL A 262 14.87 -24.31 -5.60
N ARG A 263 14.36 -24.53 -4.38
CA ARG A 263 12.92 -24.77 -4.16
C ARG A 263 12.05 -23.56 -4.52
N ASN A 264 12.57 -22.34 -4.34
CA ASN A 264 11.85 -21.10 -4.63
C ASN A 264 12.15 -20.55 -6.04
N ASN A 265 13.22 -21.01 -6.70
CA ASN A 265 13.66 -20.58 -8.03
C ASN A 265 14.06 -21.81 -8.85
N GLN A 266 13.18 -22.22 -9.77
CA GLN A 266 13.36 -23.43 -10.57
C GLN A 266 14.59 -23.42 -11.51
N ASP A 267 15.25 -22.27 -11.72
CA ASP A 267 16.23 -22.10 -12.81
C ASP A 267 17.62 -21.57 -12.41
N SER A 268 17.84 -21.04 -11.20
CA SER A 268 19.13 -20.41 -10.83
C SER A 268 19.34 -20.37 -9.31
N VAL A 269 20.59 -20.53 -8.88
CA VAL A 269 21.03 -20.46 -7.47
C VAL A 269 21.63 -19.10 -7.09
N ASP A 270 21.80 -18.18 -8.05
CA ASP A 270 22.47 -16.89 -7.84
C ASP A 270 21.48 -15.71 -7.76
N GLU A 271 20.19 -15.96 -8.00
CA GLU A 271 19.15 -14.94 -7.94
C GLU A 271 17.90 -15.41 -7.19
N ILE A 272 17.21 -14.46 -6.55
CA ILE A 272 15.84 -14.64 -6.04
C ILE A 272 14.87 -13.96 -7.00
N LYS A 273 13.86 -14.70 -7.48
CA LYS A 273 12.73 -14.18 -8.25
C LYS A 273 11.53 -13.94 -7.33
N SER A 274 10.77 -12.89 -7.62
CA SER A 274 9.56 -12.52 -6.87
C SER A 274 8.40 -12.25 -7.83
N TYR A 275 7.21 -12.74 -7.50
CA TYR A 275 6.07 -12.79 -8.41
C TYR A 275 5.45 -11.40 -8.62
N TYR A 276 5.27 -10.62 -7.55
CA TYR A 276 4.75 -9.26 -7.62
C TYR A 276 5.85 -8.20 -7.79
N GLY A 277 7.10 -8.55 -7.54
CA GLY A 277 8.23 -7.64 -7.49
C GLY A 277 8.15 -6.68 -6.28
N HIS A 278 9.28 -6.14 -5.86
CA HIS A 278 9.38 -5.13 -4.79
C HIS A 278 9.92 -3.82 -5.34
N GLN A 279 9.46 -2.70 -4.78
CA GLN A 279 10.02 -1.37 -5.09
C GLN A 279 11.54 -1.33 -4.80
N LEU A 280 12.26 -0.43 -5.48
CA LEU A 280 13.72 -0.30 -5.32
C LEU A 280 14.08 0.34 -3.96
N GLU A 281 13.27 1.28 -3.51
CA GLU A 281 13.35 1.90 -2.19
C GLU A 281 12.48 1.19 -1.15
N CYS A 282 12.93 1.15 0.10
CA CYS A 282 12.13 0.63 1.21
C CYS A 282 10.94 1.55 1.52
N ARG A 283 9.95 1.01 2.21
CA ARG A 283 8.70 1.72 2.56
C ARG A 283 8.95 3.00 3.36
N VAL A 284 9.97 3.01 4.22
CA VAL A 284 10.35 4.18 5.02
C VAL A 284 10.98 5.26 4.15
N CYS A 285 11.96 4.92 3.32
CA CYS A 285 12.55 5.85 2.37
C CYS A 285 11.52 6.39 1.37
N LYS A 286 10.59 5.53 0.92
CA LYS A 286 9.47 5.95 0.08
C LYS A 286 8.59 6.98 0.77
N LYS A 287 8.31 6.81 2.06
CA LYS A 287 7.51 7.75 2.86
C LYS A 287 8.21 9.11 2.97
N PHE A 288 9.45 9.15 3.45
CA PHE A 288 10.11 10.43 3.80
C PHE A 288 10.90 11.09 2.67
N PHE A 289 11.51 10.34 1.77
CA PHE A 289 12.44 10.91 0.76
C PHE A 289 11.84 10.96 -0.64
N VAL A 290 10.79 10.19 -0.89
CA VAL A 290 10.11 10.16 -2.19
C VAL A 290 8.76 10.86 -2.09
N ASN A 291 7.84 10.34 -1.28
CA ASN A 291 6.47 10.83 -1.21
C ASN A 291 6.40 12.20 -0.53
N THR A 292 7.08 12.40 0.60
CA THR A 292 7.02 13.67 1.34
C THR A 292 7.47 14.88 0.50
N PRO A 293 8.59 14.84 -0.23
CA PRO A 293 8.99 15.97 -1.07
C PRO A 293 8.15 16.07 -2.34
N LEU A 294 7.74 14.94 -2.93
CA LEU A 294 7.03 14.96 -4.23
C LEU A 294 5.52 15.20 -4.12
N ASN A 295 4.88 14.82 -3.03
CA ASN A 295 3.43 14.96 -2.87
C ASN A 295 2.98 16.44 -2.85
N PRO A 296 3.63 17.37 -2.13
CA PRO A 296 3.32 18.80 -2.24
C PRO A 296 3.61 19.37 -3.62
N LEU A 297 4.60 18.79 -4.31
CA LEU A 297 4.99 19.11 -5.68
C LEU A 297 4.05 18.50 -6.73
N ARG A 298 3.12 17.62 -6.33
CA ARG A 298 1.98 17.23 -7.17
C ARG A 298 1.10 18.44 -7.34
N ASN A 299 1.39 19.17 -8.40
CA ASN A 299 0.64 20.36 -8.75
C ASN A 299 -0.86 20.01 -8.84
N SER A 300 -1.70 21.00 -8.50
CA SER A 300 -3.16 20.90 -8.57
C SER A 300 -3.69 20.40 -9.92
N THR A 301 -2.92 20.49 -10.99
CA THR A 301 -3.29 20.05 -12.34
C THR A 301 -3.20 18.53 -12.50
N GLN A 302 -2.30 17.82 -11.80
CA GLN A 302 -2.25 16.35 -11.78
C GLN A 302 -3.43 15.77 -10.99
N HIS A 303 -3.72 16.34 -9.82
CA HIS A 303 -4.94 16.02 -9.07
C HIS A 303 -6.21 16.34 -9.89
N ARG A 304 -6.20 17.44 -10.67
CA ARG A 304 -7.29 17.77 -11.60
C ARG A 304 -7.30 16.91 -12.87
N GLU A 305 -6.19 16.32 -13.33
CA GLU A 305 -6.17 15.38 -14.46
C GLU A 305 -6.76 14.04 -14.07
N ASP A 306 -6.38 13.51 -12.91
CA ASP A 306 -7.01 12.30 -12.37
C ASP A 306 -8.48 12.56 -12.06
N SER A 307 -8.83 13.74 -11.53
CA SER A 307 -10.22 14.15 -11.33
C SER A 307 -10.97 14.36 -12.65
N LEU A 308 -10.34 14.93 -13.69
CA LEU A 308 -10.97 15.19 -14.99
C LEU A 308 -11.18 13.90 -15.76
N ARG A 309 -10.24 12.95 -15.70
CA ARG A 309 -10.37 11.65 -16.34
C ARG A 309 -11.42 10.80 -15.62
N ARG A 310 -11.43 10.80 -14.28
CA ARG A 310 -12.49 10.16 -13.48
C ARG A 310 -13.86 10.76 -13.80
N ARG A 311 -13.96 12.09 -13.81
CA ARG A 311 -15.19 12.81 -14.13
C ARG A 311 -15.63 12.60 -15.58
N ALA A 312 -14.70 12.52 -16.53
CA ALA A 312 -15.01 12.19 -17.91
C ALA A 312 -15.64 10.80 -18.01
N LEU A 313 -15.12 9.80 -17.29
CA LEU A 313 -15.74 8.48 -17.22
C LEU A 313 -17.12 8.51 -16.55
N GLU A 314 -17.30 9.28 -15.47
CA GLU A 314 -18.61 9.45 -14.82
C GLU A 314 -19.64 10.03 -15.79
N VAL A 315 -19.29 11.11 -16.50
CA VAL A 315 -20.16 11.75 -17.49
C VAL A 315 -20.41 10.81 -18.67
N LEU A 316 -19.37 10.14 -19.19
CA LEU A 316 -19.49 9.20 -20.29
C LEU A 316 -20.48 8.08 -19.93
N VAL A 317 -20.29 7.41 -18.80
CA VAL A 317 -21.13 6.30 -18.38
C VAL A 317 -22.57 6.76 -18.10
N ALA A 318 -22.74 7.94 -17.49
CA ALA A 318 -24.07 8.51 -17.29
C ALA A 318 -24.80 8.77 -18.62
N GLU A 319 -24.14 9.42 -19.59
CA GLU A 319 -24.68 9.70 -20.92
C GLU A 319 -24.95 8.44 -21.75
N LEU A 320 -24.10 7.42 -21.62
CA LEU A 320 -24.28 6.13 -22.31
C LEU A 320 -25.46 5.33 -21.76
N LEU A 321 -25.64 5.34 -20.43
CA LEU A 321 -26.71 4.61 -19.75
C LEU A 321 -28.01 5.43 -19.63
N GLY A 322 -28.04 6.67 -20.12
CA GLY A 322 -29.18 7.58 -19.97
C GLY A 322 -29.49 7.91 -18.51
N LYS A 323 -28.50 7.84 -17.62
CA LYS A 323 -28.64 8.13 -16.19
C LYS A 323 -28.40 9.61 -15.93
N ASN A 324 -29.25 10.22 -15.11
CA ASN A 324 -29.00 11.57 -14.60
C ASN A 324 -28.06 11.52 -13.40
N TRP A 325 -27.63 12.70 -12.94
CA TRP A 325 -26.84 12.78 -11.71
C TRP A 325 -27.62 12.21 -10.52
N ILE A 326 -27.08 11.17 -9.88
CA ILE A 326 -27.78 10.35 -8.88
C ILE A 326 -28.37 11.17 -7.73
N TYR A 327 -27.69 12.22 -7.28
CA TYR A 327 -28.19 13.10 -6.21
C TYR A 327 -29.46 13.84 -6.62
N HIS A 328 -29.52 14.32 -7.87
CA HIS A 328 -30.69 15.01 -8.38
C HIS A 328 -31.86 14.05 -8.61
N GLU A 329 -31.60 12.89 -9.22
CA GLU A 329 -32.61 11.86 -9.44
C GLU A 329 -33.18 11.33 -8.13
N HIS A 330 -32.31 11.02 -7.17
CA HIS A 330 -32.70 10.53 -5.85
C HIS A 330 -33.50 11.58 -5.07
N ARG A 331 -33.08 12.84 -5.08
CA ARG A 331 -33.79 13.93 -4.39
C ARG A 331 -35.20 14.14 -4.95
N ILE A 332 -35.39 14.00 -6.26
CA ILE A 332 -36.71 14.10 -6.90
C ILE A 332 -37.61 12.92 -6.50
N ASN A 333 -37.05 11.71 -6.50
CA ASN A 333 -37.83 10.48 -6.33
C ASN A 333 -38.13 10.14 -4.85
N VAL A 334 -37.15 10.35 -3.97
CA VAL A 334 -37.16 9.86 -2.57
C VAL A 334 -37.33 11.00 -1.56
N LYS A 335 -37.13 12.26 -1.98
CA LYS A 335 -37.21 13.48 -1.14
C LYS A 335 -36.23 13.52 0.05
N THR A 336 -35.19 12.69 0.01
CA THR A 336 -34.04 12.70 0.93
C THR A 336 -32.75 12.94 0.16
N GLU A 337 -31.69 13.33 0.86
CA GLU A 337 -30.36 13.41 0.24
C GLU A 337 -29.78 11.99 0.06
N PHE A 338 -29.12 11.75 -1.07
CA PHE A 338 -28.68 10.42 -1.49
C PHE A 338 -27.64 9.81 -0.54
N ASP A 339 -26.72 10.63 -0.04
CA ASP A 339 -25.75 10.24 0.98
C ASP A 339 -26.44 9.83 2.28
N VAL A 340 -27.41 10.60 2.77
CA VAL A 340 -28.20 10.25 3.96
C VAL A 340 -28.93 8.92 3.76
N HIS A 341 -29.52 8.69 2.59
CA HIS A 341 -30.19 7.42 2.28
C HIS A 341 -29.23 6.23 2.35
N ILE A 342 -28.03 6.33 1.77
CA ILE A 342 -27.03 5.26 1.82
C ILE A 342 -26.49 5.08 3.24
N TRP A 343 -26.27 6.16 3.99
CA TRP A 343 -25.85 6.11 5.39
C TRP A 343 -26.84 5.31 6.26
N GLU A 344 -28.14 5.57 6.09
CA GLU A 344 -29.21 4.85 6.79
C GLU A 344 -29.32 3.38 6.34
N LYS A 345 -29.17 3.11 5.03
CA LYS A 345 -29.19 1.75 4.46
C LYS A 345 -28.11 0.83 5.06
N PHE A 346 -27.00 1.40 5.49
CA PHE A 346 -25.88 0.69 6.14
C PHE A 346 -25.87 0.88 7.65
N ASP A 347 -27.04 1.15 8.25
CA ASP A 347 -27.23 1.19 9.71
C ASP A 347 -26.26 2.18 10.40
N LYS A 348 -25.89 3.26 9.68
CA LYS A 348 -24.97 4.30 10.16
C LYS A 348 -23.59 3.77 10.54
N GLN A 349 -23.15 2.69 9.89
CA GLN A 349 -21.87 2.05 10.14
C GLN A 349 -21.05 1.89 8.86
N CYS A 350 -19.73 1.89 9.01
CA CYS A 350 -18.83 1.50 7.92
C CYS A 350 -19.03 0.02 7.61
N PHE A 351 -19.39 -0.29 6.36
CA PHE A 351 -19.65 -1.67 5.97
C PHE A 351 -18.44 -2.61 6.18
N LYS A 352 -17.22 -2.10 6.01
CA LYS A 352 -16.00 -2.93 6.08
C LYS A 352 -15.57 -3.27 7.51
N CYS A 353 -15.56 -2.28 8.40
CA CYS A 353 -14.99 -2.43 9.75
C CYS A 353 -16.03 -2.34 10.87
N GLY A 354 -17.28 -1.98 10.57
CA GLY A 354 -18.35 -1.85 11.55
C GLY A 354 -18.27 -0.63 12.45
N CYS A 355 -17.32 0.29 12.23
CA CYS A 355 -17.24 1.49 13.07
C CYS A 355 -18.51 2.35 12.89
N GLU A 356 -19.01 2.89 13.99
CA GLU A 356 -20.14 3.81 13.97
C GLU A 356 -19.75 5.12 13.29
N LEU A 357 -20.65 5.60 12.43
CA LEU A 357 -20.56 6.86 11.70
C LEU A 357 -21.74 7.69 12.18
N SER A 358 -21.52 8.49 13.20
CA SER A 358 -22.58 9.20 13.93
C SER A 358 -23.29 10.25 13.09
N LYS A 359 -22.64 10.71 12.00
CA LYS A 359 -23.17 11.67 11.05
C LYS A 359 -22.89 11.23 9.60
N PRO A 360 -23.77 11.57 8.63
CA PRO A 360 -23.54 11.27 7.21
C PRO A 360 -22.20 11.79 6.67
N ASN A 361 -21.72 12.95 7.14
CA ASN A 361 -20.47 13.53 6.67
C ASN A 361 -19.20 12.84 7.21
N GLU A 362 -19.34 11.84 8.08
CA GLU A 362 -18.24 10.99 8.55
C GLU A 362 -17.99 9.80 7.62
N MET A 363 -18.89 9.55 6.66
CA MET A 363 -18.74 8.49 5.67
C MET A 363 -18.23 9.03 4.33
N ASP A 364 -17.61 8.15 3.56
CA ASP A 364 -17.39 8.29 2.14
C ASP A 364 -18.35 7.36 1.36
N LEU A 365 -18.96 7.89 0.30
CA LEU A 365 -19.72 7.10 -0.66
C LEU A 365 -18.77 6.39 -1.62
N ASP A 366 -18.81 5.07 -1.60
CA ASP A 366 -17.98 4.24 -2.45
C ASP A 366 -18.77 3.63 -3.62
N HIS A 367 -18.11 3.53 -4.77
CA HIS A 367 -18.62 2.75 -5.89
C HIS A 367 -18.35 1.27 -5.59
N THR A 368 -19.42 0.52 -5.30
CA THR A 368 -19.31 -0.90 -4.93
C THR A 368 -18.51 -1.68 -5.97
N LEU A 369 -18.90 -1.55 -7.23
CA LEU A 369 -18.08 -1.95 -8.37
C LEU A 369 -17.32 -0.72 -8.92
N PRO A 370 -16.04 -0.84 -9.34
CA PRO A 370 -15.24 0.34 -9.64
C PRO A 370 -15.67 1.08 -10.91
N LEU A 371 -15.71 2.41 -10.85
CA LEU A 371 -15.91 3.29 -12.02
C LEU A 371 -14.90 3.06 -13.14
N ALA A 372 -13.67 2.66 -12.79
CA ALA A 372 -12.66 2.28 -13.78
C ALA A 372 -13.15 1.17 -14.72
N TYR A 373 -14.10 0.34 -14.27
CA TYR A 373 -14.77 -0.73 -15.03
C TYR A 373 -16.17 -0.34 -15.51
N LEU A 374 -16.41 0.97 -15.66
CA LEU A 374 -17.63 1.58 -16.19
C LEU A 374 -18.88 1.39 -15.32
N TRP A 375 -18.70 1.11 -14.02
CA TRP A 375 -19.79 1.06 -13.05
C TRP A 375 -20.01 2.45 -12.42
N PRO A 376 -21.13 3.13 -12.72
CA PRO A 376 -21.38 4.47 -12.17
C PRO A 376 -21.77 4.39 -10.69
N LEU A 377 -21.71 5.53 -10.00
CA LEU A 377 -22.35 5.65 -8.69
C LEU A 377 -23.87 5.61 -8.86
N ASP A 378 -24.52 4.66 -8.19
CA ASP A 378 -25.97 4.53 -8.13
C ASP A 378 -26.42 3.95 -6.78
N ASN A 379 -27.68 3.52 -6.66
CA ASN A 379 -28.26 2.99 -5.42
C ASN A 379 -27.54 1.74 -4.87
N THR A 380 -26.62 1.15 -5.62
CA THR A 380 -25.75 0.07 -5.15
C THR A 380 -24.55 0.57 -4.33
N ALA A 381 -24.34 1.89 -4.21
CA ALA A 381 -23.24 2.50 -3.46
C ALA A 381 -23.09 1.94 -2.03
N THR A 382 -21.85 1.91 -1.55
CA THR A 382 -21.50 1.38 -0.22
C THR A 382 -21.07 2.51 0.73
N CYS A 383 -21.52 2.42 1.98
CA CYS A 383 -21.09 3.30 3.07
C CYS A 383 -19.75 2.81 3.66
N LEU A 384 -18.69 3.62 3.56
CA LEU A 384 -17.37 3.32 4.15
C LEU A 384 -16.84 4.50 4.96
N CYS A 385 -16.07 4.24 6.02
CA CYS A 385 -15.30 5.29 6.68
C CYS A 385 -14.10 5.72 5.80
N PRO A 386 -13.53 6.93 6.00
CA PRO A 386 -12.45 7.46 5.15
C PRO A 386 -11.24 6.53 5.05
N SER A 387 -10.89 5.85 6.15
CA SER A 387 -9.77 4.90 6.19
C SER A 387 -10.05 3.67 5.31
N CYS A 388 -11.24 3.09 5.40
CA CYS A 388 -11.64 1.93 4.60
C CYS A 388 -11.83 2.30 3.12
N ASN A 389 -12.43 3.46 2.83
CA ASN A 389 -12.61 3.96 1.46
C ASN A 389 -11.26 4.21 0.77
N SER A 390 -10.35 4.90 1.45
CA SER A 390 -8.98 5.13 0.98
C SER A 390 -8.23 3.80 0.74
N SER A 391 -8.44 2.80 1.60
CA SER A 391 -7.90 1.46 1.41
C SER A 391 -8.50 0.79 0.18
N LYS A 392 -9.82 0.82 -0.02
CA LYS A 392 -10.49 0.16 -1.15
C LYS A 392 -10.03 0.71 -2.50
N SER A 393 -9.99 2.04 -2.65
CA SER A 393 -9.59 2.72 -3.90
C SER A 393 -10.40 2.22 -5.11
N ASP A 394 -9.78 1.51 -6.06
CA ASP A 394 -10.41 0.98 -7.27
C ASP A 394 -10.45 -0.57 -7.30
N ARG A 395 -10.27 -1.21 -6.13
CA ARG A 395 -10.37 -2.66 -5.99
C ARG A 395 -11.81 -3.15 -6.14
N PHE A 396 -11.96 -4.33 -6.73
CA PHE A 396 -13.24 -5.04 -6.74
C PHE A 396 -13.61 -5.56 -5.36
N PRO A 397 -14.90 -5.83 -5.10
CA PRO A 397 -15.36 -6.42 -3.85
C PRO A 397 -14.60 -7.68 -3.45
N ILE A 398 -14.37 -8.63 -4.38
CA ILE A 398 -13.59 -9.86 -4.13
C ILE A 398 -12.17 -9.62 -3.62
N ASP A 399 -11.54 -8.51 -3.97
CA ASP A 399 -10.17 -8.17 -3.55
C ASP A 399 -10.13 -7.41 -2.20
N PHE A 400 -11.29 -7.12 -1.60
CA PHE A 400 -11.40 -6.22 -0.46
C PHE A 400 -12.27 -6.75 0.69
N TYR A 401 -13.35 -7.47 0.41
CA TYR A 401 -14.26 -8.03 1.40
C TYR A 401 -14.05 -9.53 1.60
N THR A 402 -14.42 -10.05 2.77
CA THR A 402 -14.48 -11.51 3.01
C THR A 402 -15.72 -12.11 2.35
N ASN A 403 -15.81 -13.43 2.22
CA ASN A 403 -16.98 -14.08 1.61
C ASN A 403 -18.28 -13.75 2.36
N GLU A 404 -18.26 -13.75 3.69
CA GLU A 404 -19.42 -13.38 4.52
C GLU A 404 -19.83 -11.93 4.26
N GLN A 405 -18.85 -11.03 4.11
CA GLN A 405 -19.10 -9.64 3.75
C GLN A 405 -19.68 -9.53 2.33
N LEU A 406 -19.24 -10.34 1.36
CA LEU A 406 -19.80 -10.31 0.00
C LEU A 406 -21.26 -10.76 -0.03
N GLU A 407 -21.64 -11.76 0.76
CA GLU A 407 -23.03 -12.21 0.90
C GLU A 407 -23.93 -11.11 1.49
N LEU A 408 -23.47 -10.47 2.56
CA LEU A 408 -24.21 -9.35 3.18
C LEU A 408 -24.29 -8.15 2.24
N LEU A 409 -23.21 -7.87 1.50
CA LEU A 409 -23.17 -6.78 0.52
C LEU A 409 -24.14 -7.03 -0.63
N SER A 410 -24.24 -8.27 -1.11
CA SER A 410 -25.21 -8.70 -2.12
C SER A 410 -26.64 -8.40 -1.66
N GLN A 411 -26.98 -8.79 -0.43
CA GLN A 411 -28.31 -8.54 0.16
C GLN A 411 -28.63 -7.05 0.27
N LYS A 412 -27.68 -6.23 0.75
CA LYS A 412 -27.89 -4.78 0.90
C LYS A 412 -27.93 -4.05 -0.44
N THR A 413 -27.04 -4.38 -1.38
CA THR A 413 -26.90 -3.62 -2.64
C THR A 413 -27.79 -4.12 -3.77
N GLY A 414 -28.23 -5.38 -3.72
CA GLY A 414 -28.93 -6.04 -4.81
C GLY A 414 -28.02 -6.52 -5.95
N ILE A 415 -26.70 -6.34 -5.83
CA ILE A 415 -25.73 -6.90 -6.79
C ILE A 415 -25.61 -8.40 -6.53
N SER A 416 -25.71 -9.23 -7.57
CA SER A 416 -25.55 -10.67 -7.43
C SER A 416 -24.21 -11.06 -6.81
N LEU A 417 -24.21 -12.11 -5.99
CA LEU A 417 -22.98 -12.62 -5.36
C LEU A 417 -21.91 -12.98 -6.39
N GLU A 418 -22.31 -13.54 -7.54
CA GLU A 418 -21.43 -13.85 -8.67
C GLU A 418 -20.68 -12.60 -9.18
N ASN A 419 -21.37 -11.46 -9.32
CA ASN A 419 -20.75 -10.21 -9.75
C ASN A 419 -19.82 -9.62 -8.68
N LEU A 420 -20.13 -9.79 -7.40
CA LEU A 420 -19.27 -9.36 -6.30
C LEU A 420 -18.02 -10.26 -6.14
N GLN A 421 -18.14 -11.54 -6.48
CA GLN A 421 -17.06 -12.53 -6.48
C GLN A 421 -16.26 -12.59 -7.79
N SER A 422 -16.48 -11.64 -8.70
CA SER A 422 -15.75 -11.55 -9.95
C SER A 422 -15.28 -10.12 -10.21
N LYS A 423 -14.71 -9.88 -11.40
CA LYS A 423 -14.21 -8.56 -11.81
C LYS A 423 -14.89 -8.08 -13.09
N PRO A 424 -16.25 -7.98 -13.11
CA PRO A 424 -16.97 -7.72 -14.33
C PRO A 424 -16.80 -6.26 -14.77
N ILE A 425 -16.66 -6.06 -16.08
CA ILE A 425 -16.88 -4.76 -16.71
C ILE A 425 -18.39 -4.55 -16.94
N ASN A 426 -18.87 -3.32 -16.82
CA ASN A 426 -20.27 -2.99 -17.10
C ASN A 426 -20.60 -3.18 -18.60
N GLN A 427 -21.15 -4.35 -18.95
CA GLN A 427 -21.44 -4.71 -20.34
C GLN A 427 -22.47 -3.80 -21.00
N ASP A 428 -23.40 -3.22 -20.23
CA ASP A 428 -24.39 -2.30 -20.78
C ASP A 428 -23.74 -0.99 -21.24
N ALA A 429 -22.81 -0.47 -20.44
CA ALA A 429 -22.04 0.72 -20.80
C ALA A 429 -21.13 0.46 -22.01
N VAL A 430 -20.50 -0.72 -22.06
CA VAL A 430 -19.67 -1.12 -23.22
C VAL A 430 -20.51 -1.22 -24.49
N ARG A 431 -21.65 -1.91 -24.44
CA ARG A 431 -22.56 -2.03 -25.59
C ARG A 431 -23.00 -0.66 -26.09
N ALA A 432 -23.45 0.21 -25.19
CA ALA A 432 -23.87 1.58 -25.54
C ALA A 432 -22.73 2.40 -26.15
N LEU A 433 -21.50 2.25 -25.66
CA LEU A 433 -20.31 2.92 -26.21
C LEU A 433 -20.04 2.48 -27.65
N PHE A 434 -20.10 1.18 -27.92
CA PHE A 434 -19.88 0.62 -29.26
C PHE A 434 -20.98 1.06 -30.24
N GLU A 435 -22.24 1.07 -29.81
CA GLU A 435 -23.37 1.53 -30.62
C GLU A 435 -23.25 3.02 -30.98
N ARG A 436 -22.71 3.84 -30.05
CA ARG A 436 -22.57 5.31 -30.17
C ARG A 436 -21.12 5.75 -30.37
N VAL A 437 -20.29 4.93 -31.02
CA VAL A 437 -18.85 5.21 -31.20
C VAL A 437 -18.58 6.51 -31.97
N ASP A 438 -19.43 6.83 -32.95
CA ASP A 438 -19.43 8.07 -33.71
C ASP A 438 -19.68 9.28 -32.80
N TRP A 439 -20.72 9.23 -31.97
CA TRP A 439 -20.99 10.27 -30.97
C TRP A 439 -19.86 10.40 -29.95
N PHE A 440 -19.26 9.28 -29.53
CA PHE A 440 -18.15 9.30 -28.58
C PHE A 440 -16.96 10.10 -29.13
N PHE A 441 -16.55 9.83 -30.37
CA PHE A 441 -15.44 10.58 -30.98
C PHE A 441 -15.84 11.99 -31.42
N ASP A 442 -16.99 12.17 -32.07
CA ASP A 442 -17.35 13.42 -32.75
C ASP A 442 -18.02 14.45 -31.84
N ASN A 443 -18.61 14.02 -30.71
CA ASN A 443 -19.33 14.92 -29.81
C ASN A 443 -18.77 14.90 -28.40
N PHE A 444 -18.60 13.71 -27.81
CA PHE A 444 -18.15 13.61 -26.42
C PHE A 444 -16.68 14.05 -26.28
N LEU A 445 -15.79 13.50 -27.11
CA LEU A 445 -14.36 13.86 -27.05
C LEU A 445 -14.07 15.26 -27.59
N ASP A 446 -14.95 15.85 -28.41
CA ASP A 446 -14.78 17.20 -28.95
C ASP A 446 -14.97 18.32 -27.89
N ASP A 447 -15.25 17.97 -26.62
CA ASP A 447 -15.29 18.97 -25.56
C ASP A 447 -13.96 19.74 -25.46
N SER A 448 -14.08 21.07 -25.38
CA SER A 448 -12.95 21.99 -25.28
C SER A 448 -11.96 21.67 -24.16
N GLU A 449 -12.38 21.02 -23.07
CA GLU A 449 -11.48 20.57 -22.00
C GLU A 449 -10.71 19.30 -22.37
N TYR A 450 -11.32 18.39 -23.14
CA TYR A 450 -10.69 17.14 -23.59
C TYR A 450 -9.73 17.36 -24.76
N GLN A 451 -9.96 18.39 -25.57
CA GLN A 451 -9.10 18.77 -26.69
C GLN A 451 -7.80 19.48 -26.26
N LYS A 452 -7.65 19.86 -24.99
CA LYS A 452 -6.44 20.53 -24.48
C LYS A 452 -5.26 19.56 -24.36
N TYR A 453 -4.09 20.01 -24.83
CA TYR A 453 -2.81 19.36 -24.57
C TYR A 453 -2.27 19.76 -23.19
N ARG A 454 -1.79 18.77 -22.44
CA ARG A 454 -1.14 18.91 -21.14
C ARG A 454 0.07 17.98 -21.11
N ASP A 455 1.27 18.53 -20.90
CA ASP A 455 2.54 17.79 -20.92
C ASP A 455 2.70 16.92 -22.19
N ASP A 456 2.47 17.54 -23.36
CA ASP A 456 2.50 16.92 -24.71
C ASP A 456 1.50 15.78 -24.93
N LYS A 457 0.50 15.63 -24.05
CA LYS A 457 -0.57 14.64 -24.17
C LYS A 457 -1.92 15.32 -24.27
N LYS A 458 -2.73 14.90 -25.24
CA LYS A 458 -4.12 15.36 -25.36
C LYS A 458 -4.98 14.62 -24.33
N ALA A 459 -5.85 15.33 -23.62
CA ALA A 459 -6.71 14.67 -22.61
C ALA A 459 -7.65 13.63 -23.23
N ALA A 460 -8.17 13.88 -24.45
CA ALA A 460 -8.94 12.91 -25.22
C ALA A 460 -8.17 11.59 -25.44
N ASP A 461 -6.88 11.66 -25.80
CA ASP A 461 -6.03 10.47 -26.01
C ASP A 461 -5.89 9.65 -24.73
N LEU A 462 -5.78 10.33 -23.57
CA LEU A 462 -5.70 9.66 -22.27
C LEU A 462 -7.03 8.98 -21.88
N ILE A 463 -8.16 9.57 -22.22
CA ILE A 463 -9.49 8.98 -22.00
C ILE A 463 -9.64 7.72 -22.85
N VAL A 464 -9.35 7.79 -24.15
CA VAL A 464 -9.40 6.64 -25.07
C VAL A 464 -8.46 5.53 -24.62
N LYS A 465 -7.21 5.87 -24.28
CA LYS A 465 -6.24 4.90 -23.77
C LYS A 465 -6.72 4.20 -22.50
N SER A 466 -7.34 4.94 -21.58
CA SER A 466 -7.90 4.36 -20.35
C SER A 466 -9.04 3.40 -20.67
N LEU A 467 -9.92 3.74 -21.62
CA LEU A 467 -11.01 2.87 -22.06
C LEU A 467 -10.47 1.61 -22.74
N HIS A 468 -9.53 1.72 -23.67
CA HIS A 468 -8.94 0.56 -24.36
C HIS A 468 -8.30 -0.42 -23.38
N ASN A 469 -7.65 0.04 -22.32
CA ASN A 469 -7.07 -0.84 -21.31
C ASN A 469 -8.12 -1.69 -20.59
N VAL A 470 -9.31 -1.14 -20.37
CA VAL A 470 -10.39 -1.80 -19.64
C VAL A 470 -11.27 -2.63 -20.58
N LEU A 471 -11.47 -2.18 -21.82
CA LEU A 471 -12.24 -2.92 -22.83
C LEU A 471 -11.61 -4.25 -23.22
N LYS A 472 -10.30 -4.46 -22.97
CA LYS A 472 -9.64 -5.76 -23.10
C LYS A 472 -10.26 -6.87 -22.25
N SER A 473 -10.94 -6.52 -21.15
CA SER A 473 -11.69 -7.50 -20.34
C SER A 473 -13.17 -7.60 -20.74
N SER A 474 -13.58 -6.96 -21.83
CA SER A 474 -14.92 -7.06 -22.40
C SER A 474 -14.97 -8.16 -23.47
N ARG A 475 -16.18 -8.54 -23.87
CA ARG A 475 -16.40 -9.50 -24.97
C ARG A 475 -16.21 -8.91 -26.37
N TYR A 476 -15.89 -7.63 -26.46
CA TYR A 476 -15.74 -6.92 -27.73
C TYR A 476 -14.25 -6.86 -28.10
N GLU A 477 -13.90 -7.47 -29.22
CA GLU A 477 -12.52 -7.55 -29.71
C GLU A 477 -12.13 -6.36 -30.62
N GLU A 478 -13.11 -5.65 -31.17
CA GLU A 478 -12.89 -4.55 -32.11
C GLU A 478 -12.42 -3.28 -31.38
N ASP A 479 -11.33 -2.68 -31.85
CA ASP A 479 -10.81 -1.41 -31.35
C ASP A 479 -11.78 -0.26 -31.68
N LEU A 480 -11.99 0.69 -30.75
CA LEU A 480 -12.96 1.77 -30.94
C LEU A 480 -12.63 2.65 -32.15
N VAL A 481 -11.34 2.86 -32.44
CA VAL A 481 -10.90 3.67 -33.60
C VAL A 481 -11.21 2.93 -34.90
N GLU A 482 -10.96 1.62 -34.95
CA GLU A 482 -11.28 0.81 -36.12
C GLU A 482 -12.78 0.71 -36.34
N LEU A 483 -13.56 0.51 -35.26
CA LEU A 483 -15.01 0.54 -35.31
C LEU A 483 -15.54 1.89 -35.82
N TYR A 484 -14.98 3.00 -35.34
CA TYR A 484 -15.33 4.34 -35.82
C TYR A 484 -15.03 4.51 -37.31
N LYS A 485 -13.84 4.10 -37.77
CA LYS A 485 -13.45 4.17 -39.19
C LYS A 485 -14.40 3.36 -40.06
N LYS A 486 -14.76 2.16 -39.63
CA LYS A 486 -15.71 1.29 -40.33
C LYS A 486 -17.11 1.91 -40.40
N LYS A 487 -17.57 2.57 -39.33
CA LYS A 487 -18.90 3.20 -39.27
C LYS A 487 -18.99 4.50 -40.07
N THR A 488 -17.91 5.30 -40.09
CA THR A 488 -17.95 6.68 -40.63
C THR A 488 -17.15 6.87 -41.92
N GLY A 489 -16.29 5.92 -42.30
CA GLY A 489 -15.39 6.02 -43.44
C GLY A 489 -14.20 6.97 -43.24
N ARG A 490 -14.02 7.53 -42.05
CA ARG A 490 -12.96 8.50 -41.74
C ARG A 490 -12.25 8.17 -40.42
N SER A 491 -11.07 8.76 -40.24
CA SER A 491 -10.34 8.68 -38.98
C SER A 491 -10.86 9.73 -37.98
N PRO A 492 -10.93 9.42 -36.66
CA PRO A 492 -11.40 10.38 -35.67
C PRO A 492 -10.43 11.57 -35.58
N SER A 493 -10.96 12.78 -35.66
CA SER A 493 -10.16 14.03 -35.61
C SER A 493 -9.90 14.55 -34.19
N THR A 494 -10.67 14.05 -33.21
CA THR A 494 -10.63 14.49 -31.82
C THR A 494 -9.53 13.84 -31.00
N ILE A 495 -8.78 12.88 -31.56
CA ILE A 495 -7.64 12.24 -30.91
C ILE A 495 -6.38 12.26 -31.78
N SER A 496 -5.22 12.14 -31.17
CA SER A 496 -3.95 11.95 -31.88
C SER A 496 -3.81 10.46 -32.23
N LEU A 497 -3.80 10.14 -33.53
CA LEU A 497 -3.49 8.79 -34.00
C LEU A 497 -1.97 8.64 -34.08
N SER A 498 -1.38 8.04 -33.05
CA SER A 498 0.04 7.67 -33.00
C SER A 498 0.24 6.18 -33.19
#